data_AF-A0A5F1ZW41-F1
#
_entry.id   AF-A0A5F1ZW41-F1
#
_cell.length_a   1.000
_cell.length_b   1.000
_cell.length_c   1.000
_cell.angle_alpha   90.00
_cell.angle_beta   90.00
_cell.angle_gamma   90.00
#
_symmetry.space_group_name_H-M   'P 1'
#
loop_
_entity.id
_entity.type
_entity.pdbx_description
1 polymer ?
#
loop_
_entity_poly.entity_id
_entity_poly.type
_entity_poly.pdbx_seq_one_letter_code
_entity_poly.pdbx_strand_id
1 'polypeptide(L)'
;MKRFWFLLLFCLWTAPMFSEPVPIPQLSHRVTDLTGTLTDEEAQSLETKLKEFEKKKGSQVVLLIIPTTGEETIEQYSIRVADEWKIGRKKIADGVIFLVAKDDRKMRFEIGRGLEGAIPDVLSKRIQVEYVRPLFKEGKYYEGIDQGIDRILSLIDGEPLPEPTHTTFQGSASNPDEDSLSNYFWILIGIAIFIGFFLRRLFSPIQAGIATGIAYYVGGFLGLSLEALLPILFIFFIIAWVAYAAAKSSGGGGGGWTSWGSGGGGSWGSSSGGSFGGGGGDFGGGGSSSDW
;
A
#
# COMPACT_ATOMS: atom_id res chain seq x y z
N MET A 1 47.21 31.54 20.15
CA MET A 1 46.38 31.68 18.94
C MET A 1 46.69 30.63 17.86
N LYS A 2 47.95 30.35 17.51
CA LYS A 2 48.30 29.37 16.45
C LYS A 2 47.97 27.88 16.77
N ARG A 3 47.90 27.49 18.06
CA ARG A 3 47.53 26.13 18.51
C ARG A 3 46.03 25.82 18.39
N PHE A 4 45.17 26.85 18.37
CA PHE A 4 43.72 26.68 18.26
C PHE A 4 43.29 26.37 16.81
N TRP A 5 44.08 26.85 15.83
CA TRP A 5 43.82 26.62 14.41
C TRP A 5 44.16 25.19 13.96
N PHE A 6 45.17 24.56 14.57
CA PHE A 6 45.50 23.15 14.33
C PHE A 6 44.43 22.17 14.87
N LEU A 7 43.75 22.50 15.98
CA LEU A 7 42.65 21.68 16.51
C LEU A 7 41.39 21.75 15.64
N LEU A 8 41.11 22.91 15.03
CA LEU A 8 39.98 23.09 14.10
C LEU A 8 40.20 22.38 12.75
N LEU A 9 41.46 22.30 12.27
CA LEU A 9 41.82 21.56 11.06
C LEU A 9 41.84 20.03 11.29
N PHE A 10 42.17 19.57 12.50
CA PHE A 10 42.14 18.14 12.82
C PHE A 10 40.71 17.59 12.98
N CYS A 11 39.77 18.42 13.48
CA CYS A 11 38.38 18.04 13.66
C CYS A 11 37.57 18.01 12.34
N LEU A 12 38.05 18.67 11.27
CA LEU A 12 37.42 18.66 9.96
C LEU A 12 37.79 17.44 9.10
N TRP A 13 38.80 16.64 9.51
CA TRP A 13 39.22 15.45 8.76
C TRP A 13 38.53 14.16 9.25
N THR A 14 37.79 14.22 10.35
CA THR A 14 37.01 13.09 10.89
C THR A 14 35.53 13.25 10.57
N ALA A 15 35.17 13.73 9.38
CA ALA A 15 33.80 13.58 8.92
C ALA A 15 33.56 12.07 8.77
N PRO A 16 32.57 11.48 9.48
CA PRO A 16 32.19 10.11 9.20
C PRO A 16 31.76 10.04 7.74
N MET A 17 32.50 9.30 6.92
CA MET A 17 32.01 8.82 5.64
C MET A 17 30.84 7.89 5.99
N PHE A 18 29.63 8.43 6.04
CA PHE A 18 28.45 7.58 5.98
C PHE A 18 28.40 7.03 4.56
N SER A 19 28.64 5.73 4.42
CA SER A 19 28.44 5.03 3.16
C SER A 19 26.97 5.13 2.77
N GLU A 20 26.69 5.50 1.52
CA GLU A 20 25.32 5.55 1.03
C GLU A 20 24.75 4.12 1.00
N PRO A 21 23.54 3.89 1.51
CA PRO A 21 22.93 2.57 1.48
C PRO A 21 22.87 2.01 0.06
N VAL A 22 23.05 0.69 -0.07
CA VAL A 22 22.91 0.01 -1.36
C VAL A 22 21.49 0.25 -1.90
N PRO A 23 21.30 0.70 -3.15
CA PRO A 23 19.97 0.99 -3.67
C PRO A 23 19.13 -0.29 -3.80
N ILE A 24 17.80 -0.12 -3.71
CA ILE A 24 16.84 -1.20 -3.97
C ILE A 24 16.54 -1.21 -5.47
N PRO A 25 16.70 -2.35 -6.16
CA PRO A 25 16.34 -2.43 -7.57
C PRO A 25 14.84 -2.25 -7.77
N GLN A 26 14.46 -1.73 -8.94
CA GLN A 26 13.06 -1.62 -9.31
C GLN A 26 12.46 -3.01 -9.54
N LEU A 27 11.29 -3.25 -8.96
CA LEU A 27 10.56 -4.48 -9.20
C LEU A 27 9.94 -4.46 -10.60
N SER A 28 10.45 -5.33 -11.49
CA SER A 28 9.94 -5.49 -12.86
C SER A 28 9.59 -6.94 -13.22
N HIS A 29 10.17 -7.90 -12.51
CA HIS A 29 10.04 -9.35 -12.72
C HIS A 29 10.02 -10.09 -11.38
N ARG A 30 9.57 -11.37 -11.34
CA ARG A 30 9.66 -12.18 -10.12
C ARG A 30 11.11 -12.57 -9.84
N VAL A 31 11.94 -12.68 -10.86
CA VAL A 31 13.37 -12.97 -10.76
C VAL A 31 14.17 -11.72 -11.16
N THR A 32 14.96 -11.21 -10.22
CA THR A 32 15.90 -10.10 -10.46
C THR A 32 17.31 -10.57 -10.10
N ASP A 33 18.17 -10.75 -11.10
CA ASP A 33 19.58 -11.08 -10.89
C ASP A 33 20.50 -9.94 -11.39
N LEU A 34 21.12 -9.22 -10.46
CA LEU A 34 22.05 -8.13 -10.74
C LEU A 34 23.51 -8.59 -10.85
N THR A 35 23.75 -9.90 -10.74
CA THR A 35 25.10 -10.48 -10.65
C THR A 35 25.46 -11.35 -11.86
N GLY A 36 24.50 -11.65 -12.74
CA GLY A 36 24.69 -12.60 -13.84
C GLY A 36 25.07 -13.99 -13.34
N THR A 37 24.48 -14.41 -12.22
CA THR A 37 24.67 -15.74 -11.63
C THR A 37 23.88 -16.80 -12.36
N LEU A 38 22.70 -16.44 -12.85
CA LEU A 38 21.81 -17.32 -13.61
C LEU A 38 22.02 -17.11 -15.11
N THR A 39 21.87 -18.17 -15.90
CA THR A 39 21.69 -18.03 -17.34
C THR A 39 20.31 -17.47 -17.66
N ASP A 40 20.12 -16.98 -18.89
CA ASP A 40 18.82 -16.47 -19.34
C ASP A 40 17.75 -17.57 -19.29
N GLU A 41 18.09 -18.82 -19.63
CA GLU A 41 17.19 -19.96 -19.56
C GLU A 41 16.80 -20.31 -18.13
N GLU A 42 17.76 -20.28 -17.21
CA GLU A 42 17.56 -20.54 -15.78
C GLU A 42 16.64 -19.48 -15.15
N ALA A 43 16.92 -18.20 -15.41
CA ALA A 43 16.08 -17.09 -14.94
C ALA A 43 14.66 -17.18 -15.52
N GLN A 44 14.52 -17.50 -16.80
CA GLN A 44 13.21 -17.65 -17.45
C GLN A 44 12.42 -18.86 -16.94
N SER A 45 13.11 -19.95 -16.59
CA SER A 45 12.51 -21.14 -15.98
C SER A 45 11.91 -20.80 -14.62
N LEU A 46 12.68 -20.11 -13.76
CA LEU A 46 12.24 -19.64 -12.45
C LEU A 46 11.09 -18.62 -12.57
N GLU A 47 11.19 -17.66 -13.49
CA GLU A 47 10.14 -16.67 -13.73
C GLU A 47 8.81 -17.34 -14.11
N THR A 48 8.86 -18.34 -14.99
CA THR A 48 7.68 -19.11 -15.40
C THR A 48 7.08 -19.87 -14.22
N LYS A 49 7.92 -20.59 -13.47
CA LYS A 49 7.51 -21.35 -12.28
C LYS A 49 6.81 -20.46 -11.25
N LEU A 50 7.41 -19.33 -10.90
CA LEU A 50 6.88 -18.39 -9.91
C LEU A 50 5.57 -17.74 -10.39
N LYS A 51 5.49 -17.39 -11.68
CA LYS A 51 4.29 -16.83 -12.29
C LYS A 51 3.12 -17.83 -12.32
N GLU A 52 3.38 -19.09 -12.65
CA GLU A 52 2.37 -20.14 -12.63
C GLU A 52 1.86 -20.41 -11.21
N PHE A 53 2.76 -20.42 -10.24
CA PHE A 53 2.40 -20.55 -8.84
C PHE A 53 1.53 -19.41 -8.33
N GLU A 54 1.92 -18.16 -8.63
CA GLU A 54 1.12 -16.96 -8.31
C GLU A 54 -0.27 -17.05 -8.93
N LYS A 55 -0.38 -17.49 -10.19
CA LYS A 55 -1.68 -17.69 -10.84
C LYS A 55 -2.54 -18.75 -10.13
N LYS A 56 -1.93 -19.82 -9.62
CA LYS A 56 -2.62 -20.94 -8.97
C LYS A 56 -3.06 -20.62 -7.53
N LYS A 57 -2.20 -20.01 -6.72
CA LYS A 57 -2.42 -19.80 -5.28
C LYS A 57 -2.65 -18.34 -4.87
N GLY A 58 -2.31 -17.38 -5.73
CA GLY A 58 -2.35 -15.95 -5.45
C GLY A 58 -1.14 -15.41 -4.69
N SER A 59 -0.38 -16.28 -4.02
CA SER A 59 0.82 -15.89 -3.27
C SER A 59 1.95 -15.52 -4.20
N GLN A 60 2.66 -14.44 -3.85
CA GLN A 60 3.74 -13.90 -4.67
C GLN A 60 5.08 -14.31 -4.07
N VAL A 61 5.86 -15.11 -4.80
CA VAL A 61 7.21 -15.50 -4.42
C VAL A 61 8.18 -14.90 -5.43
N VAL A 62 9.20 -14.19 -4.96
CA VAL A 62 10.19 -13.50 -5.80
C VAL A 62 11.61 -13.83 -5.37
N LEU A 63 12.55 -13.73 -6.31
CA LEU A 63 13.98 -13.94 -6.13
C LEU A 63 14.72 -12.64 -6.44
N LEU A 64 15.59 -12.22 -5.53
CA LEU A 64 16.50 -11.10 -5.71
C LEU A 64 17.94 -11.56 -5.45
N ILE A 65 18.79 -11.49 -6.47
CA ILE A 65 20.23 -11.74 -6.36
C ILE A 65 20.97 -10.41 -6.56
N ILE A 66 21.72 -10.02 -5.54
CA ILE A 66 22.54 -8.80 -5.52
C ILE A 66 23.99 -9.15 -5.22
N PRO A 67 24.96 -8.32 -5.63
CA PRO A 67 26.35 -8.54 -5.29
C PRO A 67 26.57 -8.46 -3.77
N THR A 68 26.15 -7.36 -3.13
CA THR A 68 26.39 -7.11 -1.71
C THR A 68 25.29 -6.26 -1.09
N THR A 69 25.14 -6.37 0.23
CA THR A 69 24.32 -5.51 1.11
C THR A 69 25.11 -4.31 1.66
N GLY A 70 26.40 -4.19 1.32
CA GLY A 70 27.25 -3.10 1.77
C GLY A 70 27.53 -3.17 3.27
N GLU A 71 27.24 -2.09 3.99
CA GLU A 71 27.40 -2.02 5.45
C GLU A 71 26.15 -2.52 6.21
N GLU A 72 25.06 -2.78 5.51
CA GLU A 72 23.81 -3.27 6.10
C GLU A 72 23.88 -4.77 6.35
N THR A 73 23.16 -5.24 7.36
CA THR A 73 22.87 -6.66 7.50
C THR A 73 21.88 -7.11 6.43
N ILE A 74 21.89 -8.40 6.06
CA ILE A 74 20.95 -8.91 5.06
C ILE A 74 19.49 -8.78 5.52
N GLU A 75 19.25 -8.82 6.83
CA GLU A 75 17.97 -8.58 7.47
C GLU A 75 17.50 -7.14 7.30
N GLN A 76 18.39 -6.16 7.52
CA GLN A 76 18.06 -4.75 7.30
C GLN A 76 17.75 -4.49 5.83
N TYR A 77 18.59 -5.00 4.92
CA TYR A 77 18.37 -4.83 3.50
C TYR A 77 17.06 -5.49 3.05
N SER A 78 16.77 -6.73 3.49
CA SER A 78 15.55 -7.45 3.11
C SER A 78 14.28 -6.74 3.57
N ILE A 79 14.27 -6.15 4.77
CA ILE A 79 13.12 -5.39 5.27
C ILE A 79 12.83 -4.19 4.37
N ARG A 80 13.86 -3.42 3.97
CA ARG A 80 13.62 -2.29 3.06
C ARG A 80 13.14 -2.75 1.69
N VAL A 81 13.68 -3.86 1.16
CA VAL A 81 13.18 -4.45 -0.09
C VAL A 81 11.71 -4.82 0.05
N ALA A 82 11.33 -5.45 1.17
CA ALA A 82 9.95 -5.80 1.45
C ALA A 82 9.02 -4.58 1.55
N ASP A 83 9.47 -3.51 2.21
CA ASP A 83 8.73 -2.25 2.36
C ASP A 83 8.53 -1.52 1.01
N GLU A 84 9.54 -1.57 0.14
CA GLU A 84 9.51 -0.95 -1.19
C GLU A 84 8.68 -1.78 -2.17
N TRP A 85 8.92 -3.09 -2.23
CA TRP A 85 8.33 -3.99 -3.22
C TRP A 85 6.91 -4.42 -2.86
N LYS A 86 6.57 -4.49 -1.56
CA LYS A 86 5.24 -4.85 -1.04
C LYS A 86 4.67 -6.11 -1.69
N ILE A 87 5.50 -7.15 -1.76
CA ILE A 87 5.15 -8.45 -2.34
C ILE A 87 4.04 -9.13 -1.52
N GLY A 88 3.12 -9.83 -2.20
CA GLY A 88 1.96 -10.50 -1.60
C GLY A 88 0.68 -9.69 -1.75
N ARG A 89 -0.47 -10.32 -1.51
CA ARG A 89 -1.78 -9.65 -1.65
C ARG A 89 -2.07 -8.77 -0.43
N LYS A 90 -2.61 -7.58 -0.66
CA LYS A 90 -3.10 -6.68 0.40
C LYS A 90 -4.07 -7.40 1.36
N LYS A 91 -3.92 -7.18 2.67
CA LYS A 91 -4.68 -7.81 3.77
C LYS A 91 -4.43 -9.31 3.99
N ILE A 92 -3.89 -10.03 3.00
CA ILE A 92 -3.54 -11.46 3.12
C ILE A 92 -2.06 -11.59 3.52
N ALA A 93 -1.19 -10.72 2.99
CA ALA A 93 0.24 -10.69 3.28
C ALA A 93 0.94 -12.03 2.96
N ASP A 94 0.63 -12.62 1.80
CA ASP A 94 1.16 -13.89 1.32
C ASP A 94 2.31 -13.73 0.32
N GLY A 95 3.26 -12.86 0.67
CA GLY A 95 4.48 -12.62 -0.09
C GLY A 95 5.68 -13.37 0.47
N VAL A 96 6.60 -13.81 -0.39
CA VAL A 96 7.94 -14.30 0.02
C VAL A 96 8.99 -13.67 -0.89
N ILE A 97 10.05 -13.12 -0.29
CA ILE A 97 11.24 -12.66 -1.01
C ILE A 97 12.38 -13.58 -0.63
N PHE A 98 12.98 -14.23 -1.62
CA PHE A 98 14.25 -14.92 -1.45
C PHE A 98 15.39 -14.00 -1.90
N LEU A 99 16.14 -13.49 -0.93
CA LEU A 99 17.27 -12.58 -1.14
C LEU A 99 18.59 -13.34 -1.07
N VAL A 100 19.46 -13.12 -2.04
CA VAL A 100 20.82 -13.68 -2.10
C VAL A 100 21.81 -12.54 -2.32
N ALA A 101 22.66 -12.29 -1.32
CA ALA A 101 23.80 -11.39 -1.40
C ALA A 101 25.05 -12.23 -1.69
N LYS A 102 25.42 -12.32 -2.97
CA LYS A 102 26.36 -13.31 -3.49
C LYS A 102 27.78 -13.12 -2.95
N ASP A 103 28.30 -11.89 -2.99
CA ASP A 103 29.67 -11.59 -2.56
C ASP A 103 29.81 -11.66 -1.05
N ASP A 104 28.73 -11.33 -0.32
CA ASP A 104 28.65 -11.45 1.14
C ASP A 104 28.49 -12.91 1.60
N ARG A 105 28.14 -13.81 0.68
CA ARG A 105 27.72 -15.20 0.92
C ARG A 105 26.61 -15.33 1.95
N LYS A 106 25.61 -14.44 1.85
CA LYS A 106 24.44 -14.43 2.72
C LYS A 106 23.16 -14.57 1.92
N MET A 107 22.21 -15.30 2.47
CA MET A 107 20.88 -15.47 1.90
C MET A 107 19.83 -15.30 2.98
N ARG A 108 18.62 -14.90 2.58
CA ARG A 108 17.50 -14.72 3.50
C ARG A 108 16.18 -14.99 2.80
N PHE A 109 15.29 -15.71 3.47
CA PHE A 109 13.87 -15.67 3.16
C PHE A 109 13.21 -14.60 4.01
N GLU A 110 12.54 -13.65 3.39
CA GLU A 110 11.67 -12.68 4.02
C GLU A 110 10.22 -13.10 3.75
N ILE A 111 9.46 -13.34 4.81
CA ILE A 111 8.16 -14.02 4.75
C ILE A 111 7.07 -13.06 5.23
N GLY A 112 6.04 -12.90 4.41
CA GLY A 112 4.87 -12.09 4.74
C GLY A 112 4.06 -12.72 5.87
N ARG A 113 3.39 -11.87 6.66
CA ARG A 113 2.68 -12.29 7.88
C ARG A 113 1.63 -13.38 7.66
N GLY A 114 1.03 -13.42 6.47
CA GLY A 114 0.04 -14.43 6.11
C GLY A 114 0.60 -15.83 5.92
N LEU A 115 1.92 -15.96 5.78
CA LEU A 115 2.61 -17.22 5.55
C LEU A 115 3.46 -17.68 6.75
N GLU A 116 3.54 -16.92 7.84
CA GLU A 116 4.33 -17.29 9.02
C GLU A 116 3.85 -18.59 9.68
N GLY A 117 2.56 -18.90 9.59
CA GLY A 117 2.00 -20.19 10.06
C GLY A 117 2.48 -21.38 9.23
N ALA A 118 2.48 -21.24 7.90
CA ALA A 118 2.88 -22.27 6.94
C ALA A 118 4.40 -22.43 6.85
N ILE A 119 5.12 -21.30 6.94
CA ILE A 119 6.57 -21.22 6.84
C ILE A 119 7.13 -20.46 8.05
N PRO A 120 7.19 -21.11 9.23
CA PRO A 120 7.89 -20.56 10.37
C PRO A 120 9.38 -20.39 10.09
N ASP A 121 10.03 -19.48 10.82
CA ASP A 121 11.47 -19.20 10.72
C ASP A 121 12.34 -20.47 10.80
N VAL A 122 11.94 -21.42 11.65
CA VAL A 122 12.65 -22.70 11.81
C VAL A 122 12.62 -23.54 10.54
N LEU A 123 11.49 -23.55 9.81
CA LEU A 123 11.37 -24.29 8.55
C LEU A 123 12.12 -23.58 7.42
N SER A 124 11.98 -22.25 7.30
CA SER A 124 12.73 -21.50 6.28
C SER A 124 14.24 -21.59 6.50
N LYS A 125 14.69 -21.63 7.76
CA LYS A 125 16.10 -21.82 8.10
C LYS A 125 16.57 -23.22 7.75
N ARG A 126 15.76 -24.25 8.02
CA ARG A 126 16.04 -25.63 7.63
C ARG A 126 16.20 -25.76 6.12
N ILE A 127 15.30 -25.15 5.34
CA ILE A 127 15.39 -25.15 3.88
C ILE A 127 16.75 -24.59 3.41
N GLN A 128 17.14 -23.44 3.95
CA GLN A 128 18.43 -22.82 3.63
C GLN A 128 19.62 -23.71 4.01
N VAL A 129 19.60 -24.34 5.19
CA VAL A 129 20.72 -25.15 5.69
C VAL A 129 20.86 -26.46 4.92
N GLU A 130 19.75 -27.16 4.66
CA GLU A 130 19.75 -28.54 4.17
C GLU A 130 19.73 -28.63 2.65
N TYR A 131 19.11 -27.67 1.96
CA TYR A 131 18.92 -27.74 0.50
C TYR A 131 19.74 -26.68 -0.24
N VAL A 132 19.72 -25.42 0.21
CA VAL A 132 20.36 -24.33 -0.54
C VAL A 132 21.87 -24.27 -0.28
N ARG A 133 22.27 -24.21 0.99
CA ARG A 133 23.65 -23.97 1.41
C ARG A 133 24.65 -25.00 0.85
N PRO A 134 24.38 -26.32 0.82
CA PRO A 134 25.33 -27.29 0.28
C PRO A 134 25.62 -27.02 -1.21
N LEU A 135 24.59 -26.70 -1.99
CA LEU A 135 24.71 -26.42 -3.42
C LEU A 135 25.44 -25.10 -3.68
N PHE A 136 25.16 -24.06 -2.89
CA PHE A 136 25.88 -22.79 -2.98
C PHE A 136 27.38 -22.93 -2.67
N LYS A 137 27.75 -23.79 -1.71
CA LYS A 137 29.16 -24.12 -1.43
C LYS A 137 29.86 -24.81 -2.60
N GLU A 138 29.12 -25.53 -3.43
CA GLU A 138 29.62 -26.18 -4.64
C GLU A 138 29.59 -25.24 -5.87
N GLY A 139 29.11 -24.01 -5.73
CA GLY A 139 28.92 -23.06 -6.83
C GLY A 139 27.69 -23.35 -7.70
N LYS A 140 26.83 -24.28 -7.27
CA LYS A 140 25.58 -24.67 -7.94
C LYS A 140 24.43 -23.77 -7.50
N TYR A 141 24.49 -22.51 -7.92
CA TYR A 141 23.55 -21.48 -7.45
C TYR A 141 22.13 -21.71 -7.96
N TYR A 142 21.96 -21.99 -9.25
CA TYR A 142 20.64 -22.25 -9.82
C TYR A 142 19.95 -23.43 -9.12
N GLU A 143 20.63 -24.57 -8.97
CA GLU A 143 20.04 -25.74 -8.32
C GLU A 143 19.71 -25.50 -6.84
N GLY A 144 20.57 -24.74 -6.14
CA GLY A 144 20.30 -24.33 -4.76
C GLY A 144 19.05 -23.45 -4.65
N ILE A 145 18.92 -22.48 -5.56
CA ILE A 145 17.77 -21.57 -5.62
C ILE A 145 16.50 -22.33 -5.95
N ASP A 146 16.56 -23.16 -6.99
CA ASP A 146 15.41 -23.92 -7.49
C ASP A 146 14.85 -24.87 -6.41
N GLN A 147 15.73 -25.61 -5.73
CA GLN A 147 15.31 -26.47 -4.62
C GLN A 147 14.78 -25.68 -3.43
N GLY A 148 15.40 -24.55 -3.10
CA GLY A 148 14.92 -23.68 -2.02
C GLY A 148 13.50 -23.17 -2.30
N ILE A 149 13.28 -22.67 -3.51
CA ILE A 149 11.97 -22.20 -3.97
C ILE A 149 10.96 -23.35 -3.98
N ASP A 150 11.27 -24.52 -4.53
CA ASP A 150 10.35 -25.66 -4.57
C ASP A 150 9.85 -26.08 -3.19
N ARG A 151 10.72 -26.05 -2.18
CA ARG A 151 10.33 -26.34 -0.79
C ARG A 151 9.41 -25.26 -0.22
N ILE A 152 9.69 -23.99 -0.48
CA ILE A 152 8.81 -22.87 -0.10
C ILE A 152 7.44 -23.01 -0.76
N LEU A 153 7.39 -23.23 -2.08
CA LEU A 153 6.15 -23.41 -2.83
C LEU A 153 5.33 -24.58 -2.29
N SER A 154 5.99 -25.70 -1.95
CA SER A 154 5.33 -26.88 -1.37
C SER A 154 4.68 -26.58 -0.01
N LEU A 155 5.31 -25.76 0.84
CA LEU A 155 4.74 -25.35 2.12
C LEU A 155 3.52 -24.45 1.92
N ILE A 156 3.58 -23.49 0.99
CA ILE A 156 2.45 -22.61 0.65
C ILE A 156 1.29 -23.42 0.03
N ASP A 157 1.60 -24.43 -0.80
CA ASP A 157 0.58 -25.28 -1.41
C ASP A 157 -0.24 -26.05 -0.36
N GLY A 158 0.41 -26.51 0.72
CA GLY A 158 -0.20 -27.19 1.86
C GLY A 158 -1.04 -26.30 2.79
N GLU A 159 -0.92 -24.97 2.69
CA GLU A 159 -1.65 -24.02 3.53
C GLU A 159 -3.03 -23.68 2.94
N PRO A 160 -4.10 -23.66 3.76
CA PRO A 160 -5.42 -23.19 3.34
C PRO A 160 -5.42 -21.65 3.24
N LEU A 161 -5.02 -21.13 2.08
CA LEU A 161 -5.12 -19.72 1.74
C LEU A 161 -6.39 -19.41 0.94
N PRO A 162 -6.98 -18.21 1.07
CA PRO A 162 -8.10 -17.79 0.23
C PRO A 162 -7.71 -17.87 -1.25
N GLU A 163 -8.58 -18.46 -2.07
CA GLU A 163 -8.33 -18.61 -3.51
C GLU A 163 -8.01 -17.26 -4.16
N PRO A 164 -7.07 -17.22 -5.12
CA PRO A 164 -6.81 -16.01 -5.89
C PRO A 164 -8.11 -15.57 -6.58
N THR A 165 -8.60 -14.39 -6.21
CA THR A 165 -9.69 -13.77 -6.97
C THR A 165 -9.11 -13.38 -8.32
N HIS A 166 -9.42 -14.16 -9.35
CA HIS A 166 -9.10 -13.80 -10.73
C HIS A 166 -10.00 -12.63 -11.14
N THR A 167 -9.61 -11.41 -10.74
CA THR A 167 -10.17 -10.20 -11.32
C THR A 167 -9.64 -10.14 -12.74
N THR A 168 -10.33 -10.81 -13.67
CA THR A 168 -10.15 -10.57 -15.09
C THR A 168 -10.33 -9.07 -15.27
N PHE A 169 -9.27 -8.35 -15.60
CA PHE A 169 -9.31 -6.95 -15.98
C PHE A 169 -10.06 -6.84 -17.32
N GLN A 170 -11.36 -7.06 -17.28
CA GLN A 170 -12.28 -6.42 -18.17
C GLN A 170 -12.21 -4.95 -17.76
N GLY A 171 -12.02 -4.05 -18.72
CA GLY A 171 -12.16 -2.61 -18.52
C GLY A 171 -13.60 -2.29 -18.10
N SER A 172 -13.98 -2.66 -16.88
CA SER A 172 -15.04 -2.04 -16.14
C SER A 172 -14.48 -0.68 -15.79
N ALA A 173 -15.01 0.34 -16.46
CA ALA A 173 -15.11 1.67 -15.88
C ALA A 173 -15.31 1.47 -14.38
N SER A 174 -14.31 1.88 -13.60
CA SER A 174 -14.30 1.76 -12.17
C SER A 174 -15.62 2.30 -11.65
N ASN A 175 -16.52 1.41 -11.22
CA ASN A 175 -17.45 1.80 -10.18
C ASN A 175 -16.54 2.19 -9.01
N PRO A 176 -16.50 3.48 -8.62
CA PRO A 176 -15.66 3.92 -7.54
C PRO A 176 -16.03 3.09 -6.33
N ASP A 177 -15.03 2.51 -5.66
CA ASP A 177 -15.20 1.74 -4.44
C ASP A 177 -16.23 2.42 -3.53
N GLU A 178 -17.21 1.69 -3.02
CA GLU A 178 -18.18 2.24 -2.06
C GLU A 178 -17.49 2.78 -0.79
N ASP A 179 -16.23 2.41 -0.54
CA ASP A 179 -15.38 3.00 0.50
C ASP A 179 -14.75 4.35 0.08
N SER A 180 -14.62 4.62 -1.21
CA SER A 180 -14.15 5.90 -1.74
C SER A 180 -15.26 6.96 -1.69
N LEU A 181 -16.53 6.61 -1.97
CA LEU A 181 -17.64 7.56 -1.88
C LEU A 181 -17.91 8.03 -0.44
N SER A 182 -17.66 7.19 0.57
CA SER A 182 -17.76 7.59 1.98
C SER A 182 -16.65 8.57 2.40
N ASN A 183 -15.42 8.39 1.88
CA ASN A 183 -14.31 9.32 2.08
C ASN A 183 -14.49 10.63 1.30
N TYR A 184 -15.02 10.58 0.07
CA TYR A 184 -15.36 11.79 -0.69
C TYR A 184 -16.55 12.54 -0.09
N PHE A 185 -17.49 11.87 0.56
CA PHE A 185 -18.59 12.51 1.27
C PHE A 185 -18.09 13.45 2.38
N TRP A 186 -17.11 13.01 3.18
CA TRP A 186 -16.50 13.85 4.22
C TRP A 186 -15.63 14.97 3.65
N ILE A 187 -14.93 14.72 2.54
CA ILE A 187 -14.14 15.75 1.84
C ILE A 187 -15.06 16.81 1.20
N LEU A 188 -16.19 16.42 0.59
CA LEU A 188 -17.17 17.35 0.04
C LEU A 188 -17.87 18.16 1.13
N ILE A 189 -18.16 17.57 2.28
CA ILE A 189 -18.64 18.29 3.47
C ILE A 189 -17.59 19.29 3.96
N GLY A 190 -16.32 18.89 4.04
CA GLY A 190 -15.22 19.77 4.42
C GLY A 190 -15.05 20.95 3.46
N ILE A 191 -15.11 20.69 2.15
CA ILE A 191 -15.06 21.71 1.10
C ILE A 191 -16.31 22.59 1.12
N ALA A 192 -17.51 22.06 1.34
CA ALA A 192 -18.74 22.85 1.42
C ALA A 192 -18.75 23.75 2.67
N ILE A 193 -18.23 23.28 3.80
CA ILE A 193 -18.05 24.10 5.01
C ILE A 193 -16.99 25.17 4.76
N PHE A 194 -15.87 24.84 4.11
CA PHE A 194 -14.80 25.79 3.80
C PHE A 194 -15.25 26.85 2.79
N ILE A 195 -15.96 26.45 1.72
CA ILE A 195 -16.60 27.34 0.74
C ILE A 195 -17.69 28.17 1.42
N GLY A 196 -18.49 27.59 2.33
CA GLY A 196 -19.48 28.35 3.11
C GLY A 196 -18.84 29.40 4.01
N PHE A 197 -17.72 29.08 4.66
CA PHE A 197 -16.95 30.00 5.49
C PHE A 197 -16.26 31.09 4.65
N PHE A 198 -15.75 30.73 3.47
CA PHE A 198 -15.07 31.63 2.54
C PHE A 198 -16.04 32.53 1.75
N LEU A 199 -17.21 32.02 1.36
CA LEU A 199 -18.31 32.81 0.81
C LEU A 199 -18.88 33.76 1.87
N ARG A 200 -19.01 33.33 3.13
CA ARG A 200 -19.37 34.21 4.25
C ARG A 200 -18.33 35.31 4.48
N ARG A 201 -17.05 35.03 4.25
CA ARG A 201 -15.94 36.01 4.29
C ARG A 201 -16.00 37.00 3.11
N LEU A 202 -16.30 36.51 1.90
CA LEU A 202 -16.39 37.30 0.66
C LEU A 202 -17.67 38.16 0.58
N PHE A 203 -18.79 37.70 1.15
CA PHE A 203 -20.07 38.42 1.17
C PHE A 203 -20.32 39.21 2.47
N SER A 204 -19.33 39.27 3.38
CA SER A 204 -19.39 40.07 4.60
C SER A 204 -19.43 41.59 4.38
N PRO A 205 -18.80 42.19 3.34
CA PRO A 205 -18.96 43.63 3.10
C PRO A 205 -20.16 44.01 2.22
N ILE A 206 -20.84 43.05 1.59
CA ILE A 206 -21.97 43.34 0.66
C ILE A 206 -23.34 43.16 1.33
N GLN A 207 -23.50 42.23 2.28
CA GLN A 207 -24.77 42.11 3.01
C GLN A 207 -24.93 43.13 4.15
N ALA A 208 -23.84 43.67 4.70
CA ALA A 208 -23.89 44.78 5.66
C ALA A 208 -24.34 46.11 5.01
N GLY A 209 -24.22 46.27 3.69
CA GLY A 209 -24.70 47.45 2.98
C GLY A 209 -26.19 47.35 2.59
N ILE A 210 -26.62 46.18 2.11
CA ILE A 210 -27.99 45.99 1.60
C ILE A 210 -29.00 45.75 2.75
N ALA A 211 -28.63 45.01 3.80
CA ALA A 211 -29.51 44.82 4.96
C ALA A 211 -29.67 46.11 5.78
N THR A 212 -28.61 46.90 5.93
CA THR A 212 -28.67 48.22 6.59
C THR A 212 -29.44 49.22 5.73
N GLY A 213 -29.28 49.19 4.40
CA GLY A 213 -30.04 50.04 3.48
C GLY A 213 -31.54 49.72 3.41
N ILE A 214 -31.92 48.44 3.39
CA ILE A 214 -33.32 48.01 3.36
C ILE A 214 -34.00 48.20 4.73
N ALA A 215 -33.30 47.94 5.85
CA ALA A 215 -33.84 48.22 7.18
C ALA A 215 -34.05 49.72 7.44
N TYR A 216 -33.18 50.59 6.91
CA TYR A 216 -33.33 52.05 7.00
C TYR A 216 -34.49 52.56 6.12
N TYR A 217 -34.68 51.98 4.93
CA TYR A 217 -35.78 52.34 4.02
C TYR A 217 -37.14 51.79 4.47
N VAL A 218 -37.21 50.57 5.01
CA VAL A 218 -38.47 49.96 5.46
C VAL A 218 -38.87 50.46 6.86
N GLY A 219 -37.90 50.65 7.76
CA GLY A 219 -38.15 51.26 9.08
C GLY A 219 -38.53 52.74 8.99
N GLY A 220 -37.93 53.48 8.04
CA GLY A 220 -38.27 54.88 7.76
C GLY A 220 -39.63 55.09 7.07
N PHE A 221 -40.14 54.11 6.32
CA PHE A 221 -41.38 54.25 5.54
C PHE A 221 -42.64 53.74 6.27
N LEU A 222 -42.51 52.90 7.31
CA LEU A 222 -43.66 52.32 8.04
C LEU A 222 -43.72 52.64 9.54
N GLY A 223 -42.74 53.37 10.09
CA GLY A 223 -42.83 53.90 11.47
C GLY A 223 -42.89 52.83 12.57
N LEU A 224 -42.36 51.64 12.34
CA LEU A 224 -42.32 50.57 13.34
C LEU A 224 -40.96 50.55 14.05
N SER A 225 -40.99 50.71 15.36
CA SER A 225 -39.81 50.69 16.23
C SER A 225 -39.12 49.33 16.21
N LEU A 226 -37.79 49.34 16.27
CA LEU A 226 -36.88 48.16 16.26
C LEU A 226 -37.30 47.03 17.22
N GLU A 227 -38.02 47.37 18.29
CA GLU A 227 -38.48 46.43 19.33
C GLU A 227 -39.61 45.49 18.87
N ALA A 228 -40.33 45.83 17.80
CA ALA A 228 -41.43 45.00 17.26
C ALA A 228 -40.94 43.80 16.43
N LEU A 229 -39.66 43.77 16.05
CA LEU A 229 -39.07 42.76 15.15
C LEU A 229 -38.53 41.53 15.89
N LEU A 230 -38.14 41.70 17.15
CA LEU A 230 -37.62 40.64 18.03
C LEU A 230 -38.62 39.48 18.27
N PRO A 231 -39.92 39.72 18.57
CA PRO A 231 -40.86 38.62 18.80
C PRO A 231 -41.15 37.80 17.53
N ILE A 232 -41.13 38.44 16.35
CA ILE A 232 -41.39 37.77 15.06
C ILE A 232 -40.23 36.81 14.72
N LEU A 233 -39.00 37.24 14.94
CA LEU A 233 -37.81 36.39 14.76
C LEU A 233 -37.77 35.22 15.75
N PHE A 234 -38.22 35.43 16.99
CA PHE A 234 -38.30 34.38 17.99
C PHE A 234 -39.33 33.29 17.64
N ILE A 235 -40.49 33.66 17.08
CA ILE A 235 -41.51 32.72 16.61
C ILE A 235 -40.98 31.86 15.44
N PHE A 236 -40.28 32.48 14.49
CA PHE A 236 -39.67 31.77 13.36
C PHE A 236 -38.60 30.76 13.82
N PHE A 237 -37.83 31.11 14.84
CA PHE A 237 -36.82 30.22 15.44
C PHE A 237 -37.46 28.98 16.08
N ILE A 238 -38.58 29.12 16.80
CA ILE A 238 -39.29 27.99 17.41
C ILE A 238 -39.85 27.04 16.35
N ILE A 239 -40.44 27.57 15.28
CA ILE A 239 -40.99 26.73 14.20
C ILE A 239 -39.89 25.90 13.52
N ALA A 240 -38.73 26.51 13.26
CA ALA A 240 -37.59 25.82 12.66
C ALA A 240 -37.03 24.72 13.57
N TRP A 241 -36.98 24.96 14.90
CA TRP A 241 -36.48 23.98 15.86
C TRP A 241 -37.39 22.75 15.99
N VAL A 242 -38.72 22.96 15.98
CA VAL A 242 -39.71 21.86 16.02
C VAL A 242 -39.66 21.02 14.75
N ALA A 243 -39.52 21.66 13.58
CA ALA A 243 -39.38 20.94 12.31
C ALA A 243 -38.10 20.09 12.25
N TYR A 244 -36.99 20.62 12.77
CA TYR A 244 -35.73 19.89 12.87
C TYR A 244 -35.80 18.69 13.82
N ALA A 245 -36.49 18.83 14.95
CA ALA A 245 -36.70 17.74 15.91
C ALA A 245 -37.56 16.61 15.34
N ALA A 246 -38.60 16.93 14.56
CA ALA A 246 -39.48 15.94 13.92
C ALA A 246 -38.80 15.13 12.81
N ALA A 247 -37.83 15.72 12.11
CA ALA A 247 -37.11 15.05 11.02
C ALA A 247 -36.14 13.95 11.48
N LYS A 248 -35.81 13.90 12.78
CA LYS A 248 -34.79 12.98 13.32
C LYS A 248 -35.37 11.74 14.02
N SER A 249 -36.69 11.58 14.08
CA SER A 249 -37.35 10.52 14.86
C SER A 249 -38.03 9.41 14.05
N SER A 250 -37.85 9.32 12.73
CA SER A 250 -38.39 8.22 11.91
C SER A 250 -37.29 7.34 11.34
N GLY A 251 -36.80 6.41 12.15
CA GLY A 251 -36.02 5.25 11.69
C GLY A 251 -36.92 4.02 11.55
N GLY A 252 -36.81 3.29 10.43
CA GLY A 252 -37.30 1.92 10.32
C GLY A 252 -37.61 1.42 8.91
N GLY A 253 -36.86 0.40 8.46
CA GLY A 253 -37.45 -0.81 7.87
C GLY A 253 -37.18 -1.15 6.38
N GLY A 254 -36.53 -2.31 6.16
CA GLY A 254 -36.71 -3.27 5.04
C GLY A 254 -36.23 -2.82 3.66
N GLY A 255 -35.54 -3.60 2.83
CA GLY A 255 -35.51 -5.05 2.60
C GLY A 255 -35.65 -5.27 1.07
N GLY A 256 -35.00 -6.29 0.51
CA GLY A 256 -35.33 -6.76 -0.84
C GLY A 256 -34.15 -7.15 -1.74
N TRP A 257 -33.94 -8.46 -1.86
CA TRP A 257 -33.14 -9.11 -2.89
C TRP A 257 -33.94 -9.19 -4.19
N THR A 258 -33.32 -8.98 -5.34
CA THR A 258 -33.69 -9.69 -6.59
C THR A 258 -32.48 -9.84 -7.52
N SER A 259 -32.19 -11.11 -7.83
CA SER A 259 -31.41 -11.60 -8.96
C SER A 259 -31.98 -11.12 -10.30
N TRP A 260 -31.14 -10.99 -11.33
CA TRP A 260 -31.44 -11.34 -12.72
C TRP A 260 -30.12 -11.60 -13.46
N GLY A 261 -30.06 -12.73 -14.17
CA GLY A 261 -28.98 -13.08 -15.07
C GLY A 261 -29.31 -12.76 -16.53
N SER A 262 -28.28 -12.67 -17.36
CA SER A 262 -28.32 -13.01 -18.79
C SER A 262 -26.90 -13.04 -19.34
N GLY A 263 -26.58 -14.10 -20.07
CA GLY A 263 -25.25 -14.37 -20.62
C GLY A 263 -24.95 -13.72 -21.97
N GLY A 264 -23.81 -14.13 -22.54
CA GLY A 264 -23.39 -13.81 -23.90
C GLY A 264 -21.86 -13.72 -24.00
N GLY A 265 -21.24 -14.73 -24.62
CA GLY A 265 -19.78 -14.89 -24.70
C GLY A 265 -19.08 -14.04 -25.77
N GLY A 266 -17.75 -14.14 -25.77
CA GLY A 266 -16.87 -13.60 -26.81
C GLY A 266 -15.44 -13.42 -26.31
N SER A 267 -14.62 -14.47 -26.42
CA SER A 267 -13.21 -14.53 -26.00
C SER A 267 -12.28 -13.98 -27.07
N TRP A 268 -11.58 -12.87 -26.82
CA TRP A 268 -10.49 -12.38 -27.68
C TRP A 268 -9.35 -11.89 -26.77
N GLY A 269 -8.25 -12.64 -26.74
CA GLY A 269 -7.07 -12.33 -25.94
C GLY A 269 -6.13 -11.36 -26.63
N SER A 270 -5.45 -10.54 -25.83
CA SER A 270 -4.19 -9.92 -26.19
C SER A 270 -3.32 -9.76 -24.94
N SER A 271 -2.14 -10.37 -24.98
CA SER A 271 -1.11 -10.27 -23.96
C SER A 271 -0.35 -8.95 -24.13
N SER A 272 -0.61 -7.97 -23.27
CA SER A 272 0.30 -6.83 -23.10
C SER A 272 1.25 -7.15 -21.94
N GLY A 273 2.56 -6.98 -22.19
CA GLY A 273 3.58 -7.09 -21.16
C GLY A 273 3.40 -5.96 -20.15
N GLY A 274 2.68 -6.24 -19.07
CA GLY A 274 2.63 -5.38 -17.89
C GLY A 274 3.88 -5.59 -17.06
N SER A 275 4.49 -4.49 -16.61
CA SER A 275 5.52 -4.50 -15.57
C SER A 275 4.99 -5.26 -14.35
N PHE A 276 5.73 -6.25 -13.85
CA PHE A 276 5.35 -6.93 -12.61
C PHE A 276 5.45 -5.95 -11.43
N GLY A 277 4.54 -6.07 -10.47
CA GLY A 277 4.51 -5.25 -9.26
C GLY A 277 3.95 -6.04 -8.09
N GLY A 278 4.31 -5.64 -6.86
CA GLY A 278 3.80 -6.27 -5.65
C GLY A 278 2.32 -5.98 -5.43
N GLY A 279 1.60 -6.95 -4.86
CA GLY A 279 0.17 -6.86 -4.57
C GLY A 279 -0.20 -6.04 -3.33
N GLY A 280 0.78 -5.41 -2.67
CA GLY A 280 0.56 -4.60 -1.46
C GLY A 280 0.58 -5.40 -0.15
N GLY A 281 1.32 -6.51 -0.10
CA GLY A 281 1.48 -7.34 1.09
C GLY A 281 2.36 -6.66 2.15
N ASP A 282 2.07 -6.96 3.42
CA ASP A 282 2.81 -6.41 4.55
C ASP A 282 3.75 -7.47 5.16
N PHE A 283 4.97 -7.08 5.46
CA PHE A 283 5.97 -7.94 6.10
C PHE A 283 6.14 -7.56 7.58
N GLY A 284 6.34 -8.58 8.43
CA GLY A 284 6.57 -8.41 9.87
C GLY A 284 8.04 -8.52 10.28
N GLY A 285 8.95 -8.76 9.32
CA GLY A 285 10.32 -9.20 9.60
C GLY A 285 10.47 -10.73 9.69
N GLY A 286 9.44 -11.48 9.33
CA GLY A 286 9.40 -12.94 9.39
C GLY A 286 10.38 -13.61 8.42
N GLY A 287 10.79 -14.83 8.74
CA GLY A 287 11.72 -15.63 7.95
C GLY A 287 13.11 -15.76 8.59
N SER A 288 14.11 -16.11 7.81
CA SER A 288 15.43 -16.45 8.35
C SER A 288 16.55 -16.19 7.37
N SER A 289 17.73 -15.86 7.90
CA SER A 289 18.96 -15.66 7.14
C SER A 289 19.92 -16.84 7.31
N SER A 290 20.85 -17.01 6.39
CA SER A 290 21.89 -18.03 6.41
C SER A 290 23.10 -17.62 5.59
N ASP A 291 24.29 -18.04 6.03
CA ASP A 291 25.54 -17.87 5.29
C ASP A 291 25.98 -19.19 4.62
N TRP A 292 26.87 -19.12 3.61
CA TRP A 292 27.49 -20.30 2.98
C TRP A 292 28.99 -20.20 2.74
#